data_AF-A0A674JCJ4-F1
#
_entry.id   AF-A0A674JCJ4-F1
#
_cell.length_a   1.000
_cell.length_b   1.000
_cell.length_c   1.000
_cell.angle_alpha   90.00
_cell.angle_beta   90.00
_cell.angle_gamma   90.00
#
_symmetry.space_group_name_H-M   'P 1'
#
loop_
_entity.id
_entity.type
_entity.pdbx_description
1 polymer ?
#
loop_
_entity_poly.entity_id
_entity_poly.type
_entity_poly.pdbx_seq_one_letter_code
_entity_poly.pdbx_strand_id
1 'polypeptide(L)'
;MCVCVSHMNASISFTHCVLGNLPWRKLPAYIIGQFLGSFLAASLVFCMYYDALCEYSDGRFIVTGPNGTAGIFATYPAPYMTLLGGFFLATAVLMLCILAIYDKKNNGALEGTQPVITGLLVLVIGITMGINTGYAINPSRDLPPRIFTAIAGWGIEVFRAGDYWWWVPIVAPTLGSLAGALAYKLLIDFHNQTALEGGDEKGKDDLQTNSV
;
A
#
# COMPACT_ATOMS: atom_id res chain seq x y z
N MET A 1 -5.81 25.89 -1.15
CA MET A 1 -6.40 25.02 -0.10
C MET A 1 -5.53 23.78 0.01
N CYS A 2 -4.81 23.61 1.12
CA CYS A 2 -3.83 22.51 1.29
C CYS A 2 -4.59 21.24 1.70
N VAL A 3 -5.11 20.51 0.73
CA VAL A 3 -5.60 19.15 0.98
C VAL A 3 -4.36 18.28 1.16
N CYS A 4 -4.08 17.86 2.38
CA CYS A 4 -3.09 16.82 2.63
C CYS A 4 -3.56 15.56 1.89
N VAL A 5 -2.96 15.25 0.74
CA VAL A 5 -3.21 13.97 0.07
C VAL A 5 -2.83 12.88 1.06
N SER A 6 -3.81 12.10 1.49
CA SER A 6 -3.63 11.06 2.49
C SER A 6 -3.07 9.82 1.81
N HIS A 7 -1.75 9.68 1.80
CA HIS A 7 -1.11 8.49 1.21
C HIS A 7 -1.38 7.23 2.03
N MET A 8 -1.48 7.36 3.36
CA MET A 8 -1.67 6.27 4.34
C MET A 8 -0.71 5.08 4.21
N ASN A 9 0.33 5.21 3.37
CA ASN A 9 1.24 4.15 2.99
C ASN A 9 2.64 4.74 2.73
N ALA A 10 3.64 4.22 3.45
CA ALA A 10 5.01 4.71 3.35
C ALA A 10 5.63 4.44 1.97
N SER A 11 5.34 3.29 1.35
CA SER A 11 5.82 2.96 0.01
C SER A 11 5.25 3.90 -1.05
N ILE A 12 3.95 4.20 -0.97
CA ILE A 12 3.30 5.15 -1.88
C ILE A 12 3.90 6.55 -1.66
N SER A 13 4.08 6.97 -0.41
CA SER A 13 4.70 8.27 -0.08
C SER A 13 6.11 8.38 -0.66
N PHE A 14 6.91 7.32 -0.51
CA PHE A 14 8.26 7.24 -1.07
C PHE A 14 8.23 7.29 -2.60
N THR A 15 7.38 6.51 -3.25
CA THR A 15 7.25 6.52 -4.72
C THR A 15 6.79 7.88 -5.25
N HIS A 16 5.88 8.57 -4.57
CA HIS A 16 5.50 9.94 -4.94
C HIS A 16 6.65 10.94 -4.79
N CYS A 17 7.59 10.73 -3.86
CA CYS A 17 8.83 11.51 -3.81
C CYS A 17 9.74 11.24 -5.02
N VAL A 18 9.90 9.97 -5.40
CA VAL A 18 10.69 9.58 -6.58
C VAL A 18 10.08 10.13 -7.87
N LEU A 19 8.76 10.13 -7.99
CA LEU A 19 8.04 10.70 -9.14
C LEU A 19 8.02 12.23 -9.17
N GLY A 20 8.53 12.91 -8.13
CA GLY A 20 8.52 14.38 -8.04
C GLY A 20 7.17 14.98 -7.59
N ASN A 21 6.20 14.15 -7.23
CA ASN A 21 4.87 14.57 -6.79
C ASN A 21 4.83 14.99 -5.30
N LEU A 22 5.81 14.57 -4.49
CA LEU A 22 5.93 14.94 -3.08
C LEU A 22 7.35 15.44 -2.77
N PRO A 23 7.52 16.63 -2.17
CA PRO A 23 8.84 17.10 -1.74
C PRO A 23 9.48 16.16 -0.72
N TRP A 24 10.73 15.76 -0.93
CA TRP A 24 11.49 14.86 -0.05
C TRP A 24 11.51 15.31 1.42
N ARG A 25 11.52 16.63 1.67
CA ARG A 25 11.47 17.20 3.03
C ARG A 25 10.20 16.82 3.81
N LYS A 26 9.10 16.51 3.12
CA LYS A 26 7.84 16.12 3.75
C LYS A 26 7.77 14.63 4.05
N LEU A 27 8.59 13.80 3.41
CA LEU A 27 8.55 12.35 3.54
C LEU A 27 8.71 11.87 5.00
N PRO A 28 9.66 12.39 5.81
CA PRO A 28 9.78 11.97 7.20
C PRO A 28 8.52 12.26 8.02
N ALA A 29 7.90 13.44 7.82
CA ALA A 29 6.66 13.79 8.51
C ALA A 29 5.50 12.86 8.14
N TYR A 30 5.40 12.47 6.87
CA TYR A 30 4.41 11.48 6.40
C TYR A 30 4.64 10.11 7.04
N ILE A 31 5.87 9.60 7.04
CA ILE A 31 6.20 8.28 7.60
C ILE A 31 5.94 8.25 9.11
N ILE A 32 6.41 9.27 9.84
CA ILE A 32 6.20 9.36 11.30
C ILE A 32 4.71 9.42 11.63
N GLY A 33 3.94 10.26 10.93
CA GLY A 33 2.50 10.36 11.16
C GLY A 33 1.77 9.05 10.88
N GLN A 34 2.11 8.36 9.79
CA GLN A 34 1.53 7.06 9.44
C GLN A 34 1.91 5.97 10.44
N PHE A 35 3.17 5.95 10.88
CA PHE A 35 3.67 4.94 11.81
C PHE A 35 3.04 5.10 13.19
N LEU A 36 3.01 6.33 13.71
CA LEU A 36 2.34 6.64 14.98
C LEU A 36 0.84 6.32 14.90
N GLY A 37 0.18 6.73 13.81
CA GLY A 37 -1.24 6.43 13.60
C GLY A 37 -1.53 4.93 13.62
N SER A 38 -0.73 4.13 12.90
CA SER A 38 -0.94 2.67 12.87
C SER A 38 -0.58 1.98 14.18
N PHE A 39 0.44 2.45 14.90
CA PHE A 39 0.79 1.94 16.23
C PHE A 39 -0.34 2.18 17.23
N LEU A 40 -0.88 3.40 17.26
CA LEU A 40 -2.00 3.76 18.13
C LEU A 40 -3.26 2.99 17.77
N ALA A 41 -3.55 2.83 16.46
CA ALA A 41 -4.67 2.02 16.01
C ALA A 41 -4.55 0.55 16.48
N ALA A 42 -3.35 -0.05 16.38
CA ALA A 42 -3.10 -1.40 16.90
C ALA A 42 -3.34 -1.48 18.41
N SER A 43 -2.86 -0.50 19.18
CA SER A 43 -3.09 -0.45 20.62
C SER A 43 -4.57 -0.33 20.99
N LEU A 44 -5.33 0.46 20.23
CA LEU A 44 -6.76 0.65 20.46
C LEU A 44 -7.54 -0.65 20.16
N VAL A 45 -7.22 -1.31 19.05
CA VAL A 45 -7.83 -2.61 18.69
C VAL A 45 -7.51 -3.66 19.75
N PHE A 46 -6.27 -3.71 20.23
CA PHE A 46 -5.90 -4.62 21.32
C PHE A 46 -6.70 -4.37 22.59
N CYS A 47 -6.83 -3.10 23.03
CA CYS A 47 -7.64 -2.77 24.20
C CYS A 47 -9.12 -3.13 24.00
N MET A 48 -9.67 -2.89 22.81
CA MET A 48 -11.08 -3.18 22.51
C MET A 48 -11.38 -4.69 22.50
N TYR A 49 -10.42 -5.51 22.05
CA TYR A 49 -10.56 -6.96 21.96
C TYR A 49 -9.81 -7.72 23.06
N TYR A 50 -9.38 -7.04 24.14
CA TYR A 50 -8.50 -7.63 25.14
C TYR A 50 -9.10 -8.91 25.77
N ASP A 51 -10.35 -8.83 26.21
CA ASP A 51 -11.04 -9.97 26.83
C ASP A 51 -11.22 -11.13 25.84
N ALA A 52 -11.59 -10.83 24.59
CA ALA A 52 -11.74 -11.83 23.54
C ALA A 52 -10.41 -12.50 23.18
N LEU A 53 -9.31 -11.74 23.16
CA LEU A 53 -7.97 -12.25 22.93
C LEU A 53 -7.51 -13.14 24.10
N CYS A 54 -7.80 -12.76 25.34
CA CYS A 54 -7.47 -13.55 26.52
C CYS A 54 -8.24 -14.87 26.52
N GLU A 55 -9.55 -14.85 26.26
CA GLU A 55 -10.38 -16.05 26.17
C GLU A 55 -9.91 -17.00 25.07
N TYR A 56 -9.64 -16.49 23.86
CA TYR A 56 -9.22 -17.31 22.73
C TYR A 56 -7.83 -17.94 22.90
N SER A 57 -6.93 -17.25 23.60
CA SER A 57 -5.52 -17.63 23.70
C SER A 57 -5.11 -18.23 25.05
N ASP A 58 -6.07 -18.51 25.93
CA ASP A 58 -5.83 -18.88 27.34
C ASP A 58 -4.90 -17.88 28.05
N GLY A 59 -5.02 -16.59 27.72
CA GLY A 59 -4.13 -15.54 28.21
C GLY A 59 -2.69 -15.59 27.68
N ARG A 60 -2.39 -16.41 26.66
CA ARG A 60 -1.05 -16.55 26.08
C ARG A 60 -0.97 -15.97 24.67
N PHE A 61 -0.31 -14.83 24.56
CA PHE A 61 -0.10 -14.15 23.29
C PHE A 61 1.01 -14.83 22.45
N ILE A 62 0.60 -15.76 21.58
CA ILE A 62 1.49 -16.52 20.70
C ILE A 62 1.46 -15.99 19.24
N VAL A 63 2.60 -16.09 18.55
CA VAL A 63 2.79 -15.51 17.21
C VAL A 63 2.23 -16.40 16.11
N THR A 64 2.58 -17.70 16.14
CA THR A 64 2.21 -18.70 15.14
C THR A 64 1.61 -19.93 15.81
N GLY A 65 0.76 -20.65 15.08
CA GLY A 65 0.13 -21.89 15.55
C GLY A 65 -1.40 -21.77 15.61
N PRO A 66 -2.10 -22.79 16.13
CA PRO A 66 -3.55 -22.86 16.12
C PRO A 66 -4.24 -21.69 16.83
N ASN A 67 -3.61 -21.19 17.91
CA ASN A 67 -4.11 -20.06 18.71
C ASN A 67 -3.27 -18.78 18.46
N GLY A 68 -2.58 -18.70 17.31
CA GLY A 68 -1.76 -17.57 16.90
C GLY A 68 -2.58 -16.29 16.72
N THR A 69 -2.33 -15.27 17.53
CA THR A 69 -3.11 -14.01 17.50
C THR A 69 -2.32 -12.82 16.93
N ALA A 70 -1.00 -12.94 16.78
CA ALA A 70 -0.19 -11.84 16.23
C ALA A 70 -0.58 -11.45 14.80
N GLY A 71 -1.14 -12.39 14.03
CA GLY A 71 -1.61 -12.19 12.65
C GLY A 71 -2.75 -11.17 12.49
N ILE A 72 -3.43 -10.81 13.59
CA ILE A 72 -4.45 -9.76 13.60
C ILE A 72 -3.82 -8.39 13.33
N PHE A 73 -2.62 -8.16 13.86
CA PHE A 73 -1.96 -6.85 13.86
C PHE A 73 -0.98 -6.70 12.71
N ALA A 74 -0.16 -7.72 12.47
CA ALA A 74 0.88 -7.72 11.44
C ALA A 74 0.81 -8.99 10.58
N THR A 75 1.41 -8.94 9.40
CA THR A 75 1.37 -10.05 8.45
C THR A 75 2.45 -11.08 8.72
N TYR A 76 2.12 -12.34 8.44
CA TYR A 76 3.06 -13.46 8.47
C TYR A 76 2.82 -14.30 7.19
N PRO A 77 3.87 -14.91 6.64
CA PRO A 77 3.73 -15.69 5.42
C PRO A 77 3.00 -17.00 5.73
N ALA A 78 2.26 -17.52 4.76
CA ALA A 78 1.70 -18.85 4.86
C ALA A 78 2.83 -19.90 4.97
N PRO A 79 2.62 -21.06 5.61
CA PRO A 79 3.69 -22.04 5.86
C PRO A 79 4.39 -22.60 4.61
N TYR A 80 3.72 -22.56 3.46
CA TYR A 80 4.24 -23.02 2.18
C TYR A 80 4.99 -21.94 1.38
N MET A 81 4.98 -20.69 1.85
CA MET A 81 5.56 -19.58 1.12
C MET A 81 7.05 -19.43 1.42
N THR A 82 7.84 -19.29 0.36
CA THR A 82 9.24 -18.86 0.46
C THR A 82 9.31 -17.33 0.52
N LEU A 83 10.41 -16.80 1.06
CA LEU A 83 10.66 -15.35 1.07
C LEU A 83 10.54 -14.74 -0.33
N LEU A 84 11.11 -15.41 -1.35
CA LEU A 84 11.06 -14.98 -2.75
C LEU A 84 9.64 -15.00 -3.34
N GLY A 85 8.80 -15.98 -2.98
CA GLY A 85 7.43 -16.06 -3.47
C GLY A 85 6.53 -14.92 -2.99
N GLY A 86 6.88 -14.28 -1.86
CA GLY A 86 6.12 -13.18 -1.27
C GLY A 86 6.36 -11.79 -1.89
N PHE A 87 7.20 -11.70 -2.92
CA PHE A 87 7.72 -10.43 -3.41
C PHE A 87 6.89 -9.74 -4.52
N PHE A 88 6.87 -8.40 -4.46
CA PHE A 88 6.53 -7.36 -5.45
C PHE A 88 5.11 -7.24 -6.02
N LEU A 89 4.42 -8.34 -6.39
CA LEU A 89 3.33 -8.23 -7.36
C LEU A 89 2.12 -7.41 -6.85
N ALA A 90 1.67 -7.64 -5.62
CA ALA A 90 0.49 -6.97 -5.08
C ALA A 90 0.66 -5.44 -4.96
N THR A 91 1.84 -4.98 -4.54
CA THR A 91 2.09 -3.53 -4.40
C THR A 91 2.38 -2.86 -5.74
N ALA A 92 2.95 -3.58 -6.70
CA ALA A 92 3.09 -3.09 -8.07
C ALA A 92 1.72 -2.86 -8.72
N VAL A 93 0.81 -3.83 -8.60
CA VAL A 93 -0.58 -3.70 -9.08
C VAL A 93 -1.29 -2.55 -8.35
N LEU A 94 -1.16 -2.46 -7.02
CA LEU A 94 -1.72 -1.35 -6.25
C LEU A 94 -1.26 0.01 -6.79
N MET A 95 0.05 0.21 -6.94
CA MET A 95 0.58 1.50 -7.39
C MET A 95 0.18 1.83 -8.82
N LEU A 96 0.24 0.85 -9.73
CA LEU A 96 -0.18 1.03 -11.12
C LEU A 96 -1.65 1.48 -11.20
N CYS A 97 -2.53 0.79 -10.48
CA CYS A 97 -3.96 1.12 -10.47
C CYS A 97 -4.23 2.45 -9.75
N ILE A 98 -3.52 2.79 -8.68
CA ILE A 98 -3.62 4.12 -8.06
C ILE A 98 -3.27 5.22 -9.06
N LEU A 99 -2.17 5.07 -9.80
CA LEU A 99 -1.83 6.06 -10.84
C LEU A 99 -2.94 6.14 -11.91
N ALA A 100 -3.48 5.01 -12.36
CA ALA A 100 -4.57 4.98 -13.33
C ALA A 100 -5.86 5.64 -12.84
N ILE A 101 -6.23 5.45 -11.57
CA ILE A 101 -7.45 6.00 -10.95
C ILE A 101 -7.37 7.53 -10.85
N TYR A 102 -6.18 8.06 -10.52
CA TYR A 102 -5.98 9.48 -10.26
C TYR A 102 -5.46 10.27 -11.47
N ASP A 103 -5.13 9.60 -12.58
CA ASP A 103 -4.69 10.25 -13.80
C ASP A 103 -5.86 10.82 -14.61
N LYS A 104 -5.96 12.15 -14.65
CA LYS A 104 -6.96 12.88 -15.43
C LYS A 104 -6.72 12.84 -16.94
N LYS A 105 -5.52 12.45 -17.39
CA LYS A 105 -5.21 12.28 -18.83
C LYS A 105 -5.72 10.94 -19.36
N ASN A 106 -6.04 10.01 -18.47
CA ASN A 106 -6.66 8.73 -18.79
C ASN A 106 -8.18 8.79 -18.50
N ASN A 107 -8.88 7.67 -18.66
CA ASN A 107 -10.23 7.47 -18.12
C ASN A 107 -10.20 7.32 -16.59
N GLY A 108 -9.75 8.38 -15.90
CA GLY A 108 -9.66 8.45 -14.46
C GLY A 108 -11.02 8.35 -13.79
N ALA A 109 -11.01 8.03 -12.51
CA ALA A 109 -12.23 7.96 -11.72
C ALA A 109 -12.94 9.32 -11.63
N LEU A 110 -14.27 9.29 -11.53
CA LEU A 110 -15.07 10.50 -11.32
C LEU A 110 -14.60 11.24 -10.07
N GLU A 111 -14.53 12.57 -10.13
CA GLU A 111 -14.08 13.38 -9.01
C GLU A 111 -14.92 13.12 -7.75
N GLY A 112 -14.25 12.85 -6.63
CA GLY A 112 -14.87 12.46 -5.36
C GLY A 112 -15.04 10.95 -5.17
N THR A 113 -14.98 10.14 -6.23
CA THR A 113 -15.14 8.67 -6.13
C THR A 113 -13.81 7.92 -5.96
N GLN A 114 -12.67 8.62 -6.11
CA GLN A 114 -11.35 7.99 -6.05
C GLN A 114 -11.08 7.20 -4.76
N PRO A 115 -11.46 7.68 -3.56
CA PRO A 115 -11.25 6.92 -2.32
C PRO A 115 -12.02 5.60 -2.29
N VAL A 116 -13.26 5.59 -2.79
CA VAL A 116 -14.11 4.39 -2.83
C VAL A 116 -13.50 3.35 -3.76
N ILE A 117 -13.09 3.77 -4.97
CA ILE A 117 -12.47 2.89 -5.95
C ILE A 117 -11.11 2.37 -5.46
N THR A 118 -10.33 3.22 -4.78
CA THR A 118 -9.08 2.79 -4.14
C THR A 118 -9.33 1.75 -3.05
N GLY A 119 -10.39 1.90 -2.25
CA GLY A 119 -10.81 0.90 -1.26
C GLY A 119 -11.21 -0.44 -1.90
N LEU A 120 -12.00 -0.39 -3.00
CA LEU A 120 -12.37 -1.58 -3.76
C LEU A 120 -11.14 -2.27 -4.38
N LEU A 121 -10.17 -1.50 -4.87
CA LEU A 121 -8.90 -2.04 -5.36
C LEU A 121 -8.15 -2.82 -4.27
N VAL A 122 -8.02 -2.25 -3.07
CA VAL A 122 -7.39 -2.93 -1.93
C VAL A 122 -8.15 -4.19 -1.54
N LEU A 123 -9.49 -4.17 -1.57
CA LEU A 123 -10.33 -5.34 -1.33
C LEU A 123 -10.06 -6.46 -2.36
N VAL A 124 -10.01 -6.13 -3.65
CA VAL A 124 -9.73 -7.11 -4.72
C VAL A 124 -8.34 -7.72 -4.55
N ILE A 125 -7.33 -6.91 -4.22
CA ILE A 125 -5.98 -7.41 -3.91
C ILE A 125 -6.01 -8.38 -2.72
N GLY A 126 -6.76 -8.05 -1.67
CA GLY A 126 -6.92 -8.91 -0.50
C GLY A 126 -7.54 -10.28 -0.83
N ILE A 127 -8.61 -10.30 -1.63
CA ILE A 127 -9.30 -11.54 -2.01
C ILE A 127 -8.47 -12.39 -2.98
N THR A 128 -7.75 -11.77 -3.91
CA THR A 128 -7.02 -12.49 -4.98
C THR A 128 -5.60 -12.89 -4.61
N MET A 129 -4.91 -12.08 -3.80
CA MET A 129 -3.47 -12.23 -3.51
C MET A 129 -3.17 -12.36 -2.01
N GLY A 130 -4.18 -12.22 -1.15
CA GLY A 130 -3.97 -12.14 0.29
C GLY A 130 -3.58 -13.43 0.99
N ILE A 131 -3.95 -14.60 0.45
CA ILE A 131 -3.75 -15.88 1.13
C ILE A 131 -2.28 -16.25 1.35
N ASN A 132 -1.38 -15.74 0.49
CA ASN A 132 0.03 -16.06 0.55
C ASN A 132 0.75 -15.36 1.70
N THR A 133 0.50 -14.06 1.87
CA THR A 133 1.31 -13.20 2.77
C THR A 133 0.48 -12.19 3.57
N GLY A 134 -0.84 -12.26 3.52
CA GLY A 134 -1.72 -11.30 4.18
C GLY A 134 -1.76 -9.91 3.54
N TYR A 135 -1.31 -9.80 2.27
CA TYR A 135 -1.33 -8.57 1.45
C TYR A 135 -0.89 -7.30 2.20
N ALA A 136 0.27 -7.37 2.89
CA ALA A 136 0.74 -6.24 3.71
C ALA A 136 0.75 -4.91 2.96
N ILE A 137 1.24 -4.91 1.70
CA ILE A 137 1.29 -3.83 0.68
C ILE A 137 1.73 -2.42 1.14
N ASN A 138 2.07 -2.27 2.43
CA ASN A 138 2.25 -1.03 3.13
C ASN A 138 3.13 -1.24 4.37
N PRO A 139 4.35 -0.67 4.40
CA PRO A 139 5.23 -0.75 5.56
C PRO A 139 4.59 -0.16 6.82
N SER A 140 3.82 0.92 6.68
CA SER A 140 3.11 1.59 7.78
C SER A 140 2.01 0.73 8.38
N ARG A 141 1.48 -0.25 7.64
CA ARG A 141 0.42 -1.17 8.10
C ARG A 141 0.97 -2.39 8.85
N ASP A 142 2.25 -2.68 8.71
CA ASP A 142 2.87 -3.90 9.21
C ASP A 142 3.86 -3.65 10.34
N LEU A 143 4.88 -2.80 10.12
CA LEU A 143 5.95 -2.61 11.09
C LEU A 143 5.47 -1.96 12.40
N PRO A 144 4.68 -0.87 12.40
CA PRO A 144 4.25 -0.26 13.66
C PRO A 144 3.34 -1.18 14.51
N PRO A 145 2.32 -1.86 13.95
CA PRO A 145 1.56 -2.86 14.71
C PRO A 145 2.41 -4.04 15.19
N ARG A 146 3.44 -4.45 14.43
CA ARG A 146 4.40 -5.50 14.85
C ARG A 146 5.24 -5.06 16.05
N ILE A 147 5.70 -3.80 16.06
CA ILE A 147 6.40 -3.23 17.22
C ILE A 147 5.46 -3.20 18.43
N PHE A 148 4.19 -2.82 18.23
CA PHE A 148 3.19 -2.85 19.30
C PHE A 148 3.03 -4.26 19.88
N THR A 149 2.84 -5.29 19.06
CA THR A 149 2.66 -6.67 19.57
C THR A 149 3.91 -7.20 20.28
N ALA A 150 5.11 -6.82 19.83
CA ALA A 150 6.35 -7.14 20.55
C ALA A 150 6.34 -6.62 22.00
N ILE A 151 5.84 -5.39 22.19
CA ILE A 151 5.74 -4.72 23.49
C ILE A 151 4.57 -5.26 24.32
N ALA A 152 3.45 -5.60 23.67
CA ALA A 152 2.19 -5.98 24.32
C ALA A 152 2.15 -7.42 24.85
N GLY A 153 3.18 -8.23 24.60
CA GLY A 153 3.33 -9.55 25.22
C GLY A 153 3.61 -10.72 24.28
N TRP A 154 3.57 -10.52 22.95
CA TRP A 154 3.98 -11.56 21.99
C TRP A 154 5.50 -11.75 21.93
N GLY A 155 6.26 -10.78 22.45
CA GLY A 155 7.71 -10.84 22.55
C GLY A 155 8.44 -10.73 21.20
N ILE A 156 9.74 -11.02 21.21
CA ILE A 156 10.62 -10.84 20.03
C ILE A 156 10.30 -11.78 18.88
N GLU A 157 9.54 -12.85 19.13
CA GLU A 157 9.18 -13.85 18.12
C GLU A 157 8.40 -13.25 16.95
N VAL A 158 7.73 -12.10 17.14
CA VAL A 158 7.08 -11.35 16.04
C VAL A 158 8.05 -10.89 14.94
N PHE A 159 9.35 -10.81 15.25
CA PHE A 159 10.42 -10.49 14.29
C PHE A 159 11.20 -11.71 13.81
N ARG A 160 10.99 -12.90 14.39
CA ARG A 160 11.67 -14.14 14.00
C ARG A 160 10.79 -15.06 13.16
N ALA A 161 9.48 -15.03 13.39
CA ALA A 161 8.52 -15.86 12.67
C ALA A 161 8.61 -15.66 11.14
N GLY A 162 8.45 -16.77 10.40
CA GLY A 162 8.49 -16.79 8.93
C GLY A 162 9.85 -16.41 8.36
N ASP A 163 10.94 -16.98 8.91
CA ASP A 163 12.32 -16.71 8.50
C ASP A 163 12.67 -15.22 8.52
N TYR A 164 12.40 -14.56 9.66
CA TYR A 164 12.58 -13.13 9.83
C TYR A 164 11.71 -12.29 8.89
N TRP A 165 10.44 -12.65 8.73
CA TRP A 165 9.54 -12.03 7.74
C TRP A 165 9.41 -10.51 7.82
N TRP A 166 9.61 -9.90 8.99
CA TRP A 166 9.32 -8.49 9.29
C TRP A 166 9.88 -7.47 8.29
N TRP A 167 11.01 -7.74 7.64
CA TRP A 167 11.63 -6.81 6.68
C TRP A 167 11.00 -6.90 5.29
N VAL A 168 10.36 -8.02 4.95
CA VAL A 168 9.75 -8.24 3.63
C VAL A 168 8.58 -7.26 3.40
N PRO A 169 7.62 -7.06 4.34
CA PRO A 169 6.59 -6.03 4.24
C PRO A 169 7.09 -4.57 4.19
N ILE A 170 8.39 -4.33 4.42
CA ILE A 170 9.00 -3.00 4.32
C ILE A 170 9.62 -2.82 2.93
N VAL A 171 10.47 -3.76 2.54
CA VAL A 171 11.27 -3.66 1.32
C VAL A 171 10.44 -4.03 0.09
N ALA A 172 9.68 -5.13 0.15
CA ALA A 172 8.94 -5.63 -1.01
C ALA A 172 7.86 -4.64 -1.49
N PRO A 173 7.07 -4.00 -0.60
CA PRO A 173 6.12 -2.98 -1.03
C PRO A 173 6.79 -1.74 -1.62
N THR A 174 7.92 -1.30 -1.07
CA THR A 174 8.63 -0.10 -1.57
C THR A 174 9.16 -0.31 -2.99
N LEU A 175 9.80 -1.46 -3.22
CA LEU A 175 10.27 -1.83 -4.54
C LEU A 175 9.12 -2.14 -5.51
N GLY A 176 8.06 -2.79 -5.01
CA GLY A 176 6.85 -3.07 -5.78
C GLY A 176 6.16 -1.79 -6.25
N SER A 177 6.01 -0.79 -5.38
CA SER A 177 5.40 0.50 -5.77
C SER A 177 6.25 1.24 -6.82
N LEU A 178 7.59 1.22 -6.70
CA LEU A 178 8.46 1.77 -7.74
C LEU A 178 8.28 1.04 -9.08
N ALA A 179 8.25 -0.29 -9.08
CA ALA A 179 8.04 -1.08 -10.29
C ALA A 179 6.66 -0.81 -10.92
N GLY A 180 5.60 -0.72 -10.11
CA GLY A 180 4.25 -0.38 -10.58
C GLY A 180 4.17 1.02 -11.18
N ALA A 181 4.85 1.99 -10.56
CA ALA A 181 4.94 3.34 -11.09
C ALA A 181 5.71 3.40 -12.42
N LEU A 182 6.82 2.67 -12.54
CA LEU A 182 7.58 2.55 -13.77
C LEU A 182 6.73 1.91 -14.89
N ALA A 183 6.02 0.82 -14.57
CA ALA A 183 5.13 0.16 -15.51
C ALA A 183 4.02 1.10 -16.00
N TYR A 184 3.40 1.88 -15.10
CA TYR A 184 2.40 2.88 -15.48
C TYR A 184 2.98 3.93 -16.43
N LYS A 185 4.15 4.46 -16.12
CA LYS A 185 4.82 5.49 -16.93
C LYS A 185 5.14 4.99 -18.34
N LEU A 186 5.69 3.79 -18.45
CA LEU A 186 6.09 3.21 -19.74
C LEU A 186 4.91 2.74 -20.58
N LEU A 187 3.89 2.13 -19.96
CA LEU A 187 2.80 1.49 -20.70
C LEU A 187 1.63 2.43 -20.96
N ILE A 188 1.35 3.40 -20.08
CA ILE A 188 0.14 4.22 -20.14
C ILE A 188 0.49 5.69 -20.39
N ASP A 189 1.28 6.31 -19.50
CA ASP A 189 1.55 7.76 -19.57
C ASP A 189 2.24 8.14 -20.89
N PHE A 190 3.20 7.33 -21.34
CA PHE A 190 3.90 7.54 -22.62
C PHE A 190 2.96 7.55 -23.84
N HIS A 191 1.94 6.68 -23.87
CA HIS A 191 1.01 6.61 -24.99
C HIS A 191 -0.05 7.72 -24.94
N ASN A 192 -0.41 8.19 -23.74
CA ASN A 192 -1.36 9.29 -23.56
C ASN A 192 -0.77 10.65 -23.96
N GLN A 193 0.55 10.84 -23.84
CA GLN A 193 1.23 12.06 -24.30
C GLN A 193 1.12 12.21 -25.83
N THR A 194 1.41 11.15 -26.59
CA THR A 194 1.35 11.15 -28.05
C THR A 194 -0.05 11.45 -28.58
N ALA A 195 -1.10 10.99 -27.89
CA ALA A 195 -2.49 11.22 -28.28
C ALA A 195 -2.93 12.69 -28.12
N LEU A 196 -2.43 13.40 -27.10
CA LEU A 196 -2.72 14.82 -26.89
C LEU A 196 -2.02 15.69 -27.93
N GLU A 197 -0.77 15.38 -28.26
CA GLU A 197 -0.01 16.09 -29.29
C GLU A 197 -0.66 15.94 -30.68
N GLY A 198 -1.14 14.73 -31.03
CA GLY A 198 -1.84 14.50 -32.30
C GLY A 198 -3.27 15.08 -32.37
N GLY A 199 -3.91 15.34 -31.23
CA GLY A 199 -5.21 16.00 -31.15
C GLY A 199 -5.14 17.51 -31.36
N ASP A 200 -4.10 18.15 -30.83
CA ASP A 200 -3.83 19.58 -31.01
C ASP A 200 -3.43 19.93 -32.46
N GLU A 201 -2.79 19.02 -33.19
CA GLU A 201 -2.50 19.19 -34.61
C GLU A 201 -3.75 19.10 -35.48
N LYS A 202 -4.62 18.10 -35.26
CA LYS A 202 -5.91 18.00 -35.97
C LYS A 202 -6.85 19.18 -35.69
N GLY A 203 -6.90 19.67 -34.45
CA GLY A 203 -7.72 20.83 -34.10
C GLY A 203 -7.26 22.12 -34.80
N LYS A 204 -5.96 22.26 -35.08
CA LYS A 204 -5.43 23.38 -35.88
C LYS A 204 -5.75 23.27 -37.36
N ASP A 205 -5.68 22.07 -37.94
CA ASP A 205 -6.00 21.84 -39.35
C ASP A 205 -7.50 22.03 -39.66
N ASP A 206 -8.38 21.62 -38.74
CA ASP A 206 -9.83 21.81 -38.86
C ASP A 206 -10.24 23.29 -38.71
N LEU A 207 -9.49 24.07 -37.93
CA LEU A 207 -9.67 25.52 -37.81
C LEU A 207 -9.19 26.27 -39.06
N GLN A 208 -8.17 25.76 -39.75
CA GLN A 208 -7.67 26.35 -41.00
C GLN A 208 -8.53 25.98 -42.21
N THR A 209 -9.09 24.77 -42.28
CA THR A 209 -9.98 24.37 -43.40
C THR A 209 -11.38 25.00 -43.34
N ASN A 210 -11.87 25.37 -42.15
CA ASN A 210 -13.17 26.06 -41.98
C ASN A 210 -13.09 27.60 -42.11
N SER A 211 -11.91 28.14 -42.44
CA SER A 211 -11.67 29.59 -42.58
C SER A 211 -11.60 30.07 -44.06
N VAL A 212 -12.13 29.28 -45.00
CA VAL A 212 -12.20 29.62 -46.45
C VAL A 212 -13.63 29.79 -46.91
#